data_AF-A0A929SKC7-F1
#
_entry.id   AF-A0A929SKC7-F1
#
_cell.length_a   1.000
_cell.length_b   1.000
_cell.length_c   1.000
_cell.angle_alpha   90.00
_cell.angle_beta   90.00
_cell.angle_gamma   90.00
#
_symmetry.space_group_name_H-M   'P 1'
#
loop_
_entity.id
_entity.type
_entity.pdbx_description
1 polymer ?
#
loop_
_entity_poly.entity_id
_entity_poly.type
_entity_poly.pdbx_seq_one_letter_code
_entity_poly.pdbx_strand_id
1 'polypeptide(L)'
;MAVTQAQVAQLYVALFNRAPEGDGFNAWVRAGANKTQAQIAQEMLASPATPPYFASMGVDVSTDRGYVELIYKNILGKDYTQDPDGINAWVRHLQLGNSRGDTLVKLFEVATSAAARAADPVAAQTFANKTEISAYMAQKISQIAQNNSGNYDYTPFQEIIRTTNSTNLTEQKARVDQLANTAYHTLTTGEDTVNGTTKADVINGVISSVVSQNTFNPEDKIDGGSGEDTLNAVMTTNFNGFSGGYLRNVENLNLTNNSGTRKVFNAEGVEGLRKVNIGGD
;
A
#
# COMPACT_ATOMS: atom_id res chain seq x y z
N MET A 1 -23.28 -0.96 -20.13
CA MET A 1 -22.33 -2.10 -20.12
C MET A 1 -21.79 -2.25 -18.71
N ALA A 2 -21.54 -3.48 -18.26
CA ALA A 2 -20.92 -3.72 -16.96
C ALA A 2 -19.49 -3.16 -16.92
N VAL A 3 -19.08 -2.64 -15.77
CA VAL A 3 -17.70 -2.18 -15.55
C VAL A 3 -16.74 -3.37 -15.55
N THR A 4 -15.61 -3.23 -16.24
CA THR A 4 -14.58 -4.28 -16.29
C THR A 4 -13.61 -4.22 -15.09
N GLN A 5 -12.88 -5.30 -14.86
CA GLN A 5 -11.78 -5.32 -13.88
C GLN A 5 -10.75 -4.21 -14.15
N ALA A 6 -10.39 -3.99 -15.41
CA ALA A 6 -9.45 -2.94 -15.79
C ALA A 6 -9.98 -1.55 -15.45
N GLN A 7 -11.28 -1.30 -15.65
CA GLN A 7 -11.91 -0.03 -15.30
C GLN A 7 -11.96 0.22 -13.78
N VAL A 8 -12.20 -0.81 -12.97
CA VAL A 8 -12.11 -0.69 -11.50
C VAL A 8 -10.67 -0.45 -11.07
N ALA A 9 -9.69 -1.12 -11.68
CA ALA A 9 -8.27 -0.91 -11.37
C ALA A 9 -7.82 0.52 -11.71
N GLN A 10 -8.27 1.07 -12.84
CA GLN A 10 -8.04 2.49 -13.19
C GLN A 10 -8.58 3.45 -12.13
N LEU A 11 -9.77 3.18 -11.60
CA LEU A 11 -10.36 4.01 -10.54
C LEU A 11 -9.51 3.96 -9.28
N TYR A 12 -9.01 2.80 -8.89
CA TYR A 12 -8.11 2.66 -7.74
C TYR A 12 -6.81 3.46 -7.90
N VAL A 13 -6.17 3.34 -9.06
CA VAL A 13 -4.95 4.12 -9.37
C VAL A 13 -5.24 5.62 -9.36
N ALA A 14 -6.31 6.06 -10.02
CA ALA A 14 -6.61 7.49 -10.17
C ALA A 14 -7.09 8.16 -8.90
N LEU A 15 -7.99 7.51 -8.15
CA LEU A 15 -8.58 8.07 -6.95
C LEU A 15 -7.67 7.92 -5.74
N PHE A 16 -6.97 6.78 -5.61
CA PHE A 16 -6.28 6.44 -4.37
C PHE A 16 -4.76 6.30 -4.51
N ASN A 17 -4.21 6.36 -5.73
CA ASN A 17 -2.79 6.08 -6.01
C ASN A 17 -2.31 4.78 -5.33
N ARG A 18 -3.18 3.76 -5.36
CA ARG A 18 -3.02 2.52 -4.60
C ARG A 18 -3.70 1.37 -5.34
N ALA A 19 -3.11 0.19 -5.30
CA ALA A 19 -3.76 -1.02 -5.79
C ALA A 19 -4.86 -1.51 -4.79
N PRO A 20 -5.93 -2.13 -5.27
CA PRO A 20 -6.89 -2.80 -4.40
C PRO A 20 -6.40 -4.18 -3.95
N GLU A 21 -7.00 -4.69 -2.88
CA GLU A 21 -7.02 -6.13 -2.61
C GLU A 21 -8.19 -6.81 -3.31
N GLY A 22 -8.17 -8.13 -3.38
CA GLY A 22 -9.09 -8.94 -4.16
C GLY A 22 -10.57 -8.85 -3.75
N ASP A 23 -10.90 -8.96 -2.48
CA ASP A 23 -12.28 -8.92 -1.97
C ASP A 23 -12.97 -7.59 -2.28
N GLY A 24 -12.34 -6.46 -1.95
CA GLY A 24 -12.85 -5.12 -2.24
C GLY A 24 -12.87 -4.82 -3.72
N PHE A 25 -11.85 -5.24 -4.48
CA PHE A 25 -11.86 -5.14 -5.94
C PHE A 25 -13.06 -5.86 -6.55
N ASN A 26 -13.28 -7.11 -6.15
CA ASN A 26 -14.39 -7.93 -6.62
C ASN A 26 -15.75 -7.38 -6.17
N ALA A 27 -15.82 -6.72 -5.00
CA ALA A 27 -17.02 -6.00 -4.58
C ALA A 27 -17.35 -4.84 -5.52
N TRP A 28 -16.37 -4.02 -5.91
CA TRP A 28 -16.59 -2.92 -6.87
C TRP A 28 -16.91 -3.41 -8.27
N VAL A 29 -16.27 -4.48 -8.74
CA VAL A 29 -16.60 -5.11 -10.03
C VAL A 29 -18.05 -5.60 -10.02
N ARG A 30 -18.51 -6.26 -8.95
CA ARG A 30 -19.91 -6.69 -8.80
C ARG A 30 -20.87 -5.51 -8.72
N ALA A 31 -20.54 -4.46 -7.97
CA ALA A 31 -21.34 -3.23 -7.92
C ALA A 31 -21.47 -2.57 -9.30
N GLY A 32 -20.46 -2.73 -10.15
CA GLY A 32 -20.39 -2.25 -11.52
C GLY A 32 -21.21 -3.03 -12.55
N ALA A 33 -21.90 -4.12 -12.17
CA ALA A 33 -22.64 -4.96 -13.12
C ALA A 33 -23.70 -4.18 -13.93
N ASN A 34 -24.37 -3.22 -13.29
CA ASN A 34 -25.45 -2.41 -13.90
C ASN A 34 -25.16 -0.90 -13.83
N LYS A 35 -23.90 -0.50 -13.63
CA LYS A 35 -23.48 0.90 -13.47
C LYS A 35 -22.42 1.26 -14.49
N THR A 36 -22.27 2.55 -14.77
CA THR A 36 -21.15 3.07 -15.54
C THR A 36 -19.90 3.20 -14.67
N GLN A 37 -18.72 3.31 -15.29
CA GLN A 37 -17.49 3.59 -14.57
C GLN A 37 -17.57 4.92 -13.79
N ALA A 38 -18.27 5.93 -14.32
CA ALA A 38 -18.49 7.22 -13.66
C ALA A 38 -19.35 7.07 -12.39
N GLN A 39 -20.41 6.25 -12.45
CA GLN A 39 -21.23 5.96 -11.28
C GLN A 39 -20.44 5.22 -10.20
N ILE A 40 -19.60 4.24 -10.58
CA ILE A 40 -18.72 3.56 -9.62
C ILE A 40 -17.69 4.52 -9.03
N ALA A 41 -17.08 5.40 -9.84
CA ALA A 41 -16.18 6.43 -9.34
C ALA A 41 -16.84 7.35 -8.30
N GLN A 42 -18.09 7.77 -8.56
CA GLN A 42 -18.88 8.58 -7.65
C GLN A 42 -19.16 7.85 -6.33
N GLU A 43 -19.48 6.55 -6.39
CA GLU A 43 -19.73 5.72 -5.21
C GLU A 43 -18.46 5.46 -4.39
N MET A 44 -17.32 5.22 -5.06
CA MET A 44 -16.04 5.10 -4.38
C MET A 44 -15.68 6.39 -3.63
N LEU A 45 -15.91 7.56 -4.24
CA LEU A 45 -15.71 8.86 -3.60
C LEU A 45 -16.64 9.08 -2.39
N ALA A 46 -17.88 8.60 -2.48
CA ALA A 46 -18.88 8.72 -1.42
C ALA A 46 -18.73 7.65 -0.32
N SER A 47 -17.85 6.67 -0.49
CA SER A 47 -17.62 5.61 0.50
C SER A 47 -17.18 6.19 1.85
N PRO A 48 -17.73 5.72 2.99
CA PRO A 48 -17.30 6.17 4.33
C PRO A 48 -15.81 6.00 4.61
N ALA A 49 -15.15 5.06 3.92
CA ALA A 49 -13.71 4.81 4.07
C ALA A 49 -12.83 5.84 3.33
N THR A 50 -13.39 6.60 2.38
CA THR A 50 -12.63 7.48 1.50
C THR A 50 -12.12 8.75 2.19
N PRO A 51 -12.93 9.51 2.97
CA PRO A 51 -12.42 10.69 3.67
C PRO A 51 -11.28 10.39 4.66
N PRO A 52 -11.35 9.35 5.52
CA PRO A 52 -10.22 8.98 6.38
C PRO A 52 -8.95 8.63 5.59
N TYR A 53 -9.11 7.95 4.44
CA TYR A 53 -7.98 7.59 3.58
C TYR A 53 -7.29 8.83 2.98
N PHE A 54 -8.06 9.81 2.48
CA PHE A 54 -7.47 11.05 1.98
C PHE A 54 -6.81 11.88 3.09
N ALA A 55 -7.44 11.94 4.27
CA ALA A 55 -6.85 12.59 5.44
C ALA A 55 -5.51 11.96 5.83
N SER A 56 -5.39 10.62 5.79
CA SER A 56 -4.13 9.93 6.12
C SER A 56 -3.01 10.21 5.11
N MET A 57 -3.35 10.65 3.90
CA MET A 57 -2.38 11.07 2.87
C MET A 57 -2.11 12.58 2.87
N GLY A 58 -2.79 13.37 3.72
CA GLY A 58 -2.73 14.83 3.68
C GLY A 58 -3.29 15.42 2.38
N VAL A 59 -4.21 14.70 1.72
CA VAL A 59 -4.84 15.14 0.46
C VAL A 59 -6.20 15.75 0.77
N ASP A 60 -6.44 16.97 0.32
CA ASP A 60 -7.76 17.61 0.37
C ASP A 60 -8.44 17.56 -0.99
N VAL A 61 -9.48 16.73 -1.11
CA VAL A 61 -10.35 16.66 -2.29
C VAL A 61 -11.68 17.36 -2.07
N SER A 62 -11.87 18.15 -1.02
CA SER A 62 -13.14 18.86 -0.77
C SER A 62 -13.44 19.91 -1.84
N THR A 63 -12.41 20.45 -2.49
CA THR A 63 -12.53 21.42 -3.59
C THR A 63 -12.41 20.76 -4.96
N ASP A 64 -13.00 21.37 -5.99
CA ASP A 64 -12.85 20.92 -7.38
C ASP A 64 -11.38 20.92 -7.82
N ARG A 65 -10.63 21.94 -7.40
CA ARG A 65 -9.20 22.06 -7.70
C ARG A 65 -8.39 20.94 -7.05
N GLY A 66 -8.58 20.68 -5.75
CA GLY A 66 -7.87 19.62 -5.05
C GLY A 66 -8.19 18.23 -5.63
N TYR A 67 -9.45 17.99 -5.98
CA TYR A 67 -9.85 16.76 -6.68
C TYR A 67 -9.17 16.61 -8.05
N VAL A 68 -9.15 17.67 -8.87
CA VAL A 68 -8.50 17.65 -10.19
C VAL A 68 -7.00 17.44 -10.05
N GLU A 69 -6.31 18.19 -9.19
CA GLU A 69 -4.85 18.05 -9.01
C GLU A 69 -4.46 16.64 -8.56
N LEU A 70 -5.25 15.99 -7.69
CA LEU A 70 -5.05 14.60 -7.30
C LEU A 70 -5.09 13.65 -8.50
N ILE A 71 -6.19 13.66 -9.27
CA ILE A 71 -6.36 12.73 -10.39
C ILE A 71 -5.38 13.05 -11.53
N TYR A 72 -5.04 14.33 -11.74
CA TYR A 72 -4.06 14.76 -12.73
C TYR A 72 -2.68 14.19 -12.41
N LYS A 73 -2.25 14.31 -11.14
CA LYS A 73 -0.99 13.74 -10.67
C LYS A 73 -0.96 12.23 -10.78
N ASN A 74 -2.04 11.55 -10.41
CA ASN A 74 -2.08 10.09 -10.40
C ASN A 74 -2.10 9.48 -11.82
N ILE A 75 -2.76 10.16 -12.77
CA ILE A 75 -2.95 9.66 -14.14
C ILE A 75 -1.82 10.11 -15.06
N LEU A 76 -1.45 11.38 -15.01
CA LEU A 76 -0.50 11.99 -15.95
C LEU A 76 0.88 12.25 -15.33
N GLY A 77 1.04 12.12 -14.01
CA GLY A 77 2.29 12.43 -13.33
C GLY A 77 2.63 13.93 -13.33
N LYS A 78 1.63 14.79 -13.57
CA LYS A 78 1.79 16.24 -13.67
C LYS A 78 1.09 16.97 -12.53
N ASP A 79 1.67 18.08 -12.09
CA ASP A 79 1.04 19.02 -11.17
C ASP A 79 0.78 20.39 -11.84
N TYR A 80 0.23 21.32 -11.06
CA TYR A 80 -0.15 22.65 -11.56
C TYR A 80 1.03 23.47 -12.08
N THR A 81 2.25 23.24 -11.59
CA THR A 81 3.44 23.95 -12.08
C THR A 81 3.83 23.49 -13.49
N GLN A 82 3.44 22.28 -13.86
CA GLN A 82 3.76 21.66 -15.14
C GLN A 82 2.67 21.88 -16.19
N ASP A 83 1.40 21.95 -15.77
CA ASP A 83 0.27 22.12 -16.70
C ASP A 83 -0.93 22.89 -16.06
N PRO A 84 -0.77 24.20 -15.84
CA PRO A 84 -1.81 25.01 -15.22
C PRO A 84 -3.07 25.11 -16.09
N ASP A 85 -2.92 25.19 -17.41
CA ASP A 85 -4.03 25.32 -18.35
C ASP A 85 -4.87 24.04 -18.43
N GLY A 86 -4.22 22.86 -18.48
CA GLY A 86 -4.90 21.57 -18.44
C GLY A 86 -5.70 21.38 -17.16
N ILE A 87 -5.09 21.67 -16.00
CA ILE A 87 -5.79 21.57 -14.71
C ILE A 87 -6.96 22.57 -14.63
N ASN A 88 -6.77 23.82 -15.05
CA ASN A 88 -7.85 24.82 -15.06
C ASN A 88 -9.00 24.41 -16.00
N ALA A 89 -8.72 23.75 -17.12
CA ALA A 89 -9.75 23.23 -18.01
C ALA A 89 -10.59 22.12 -17.34
N TRP A 90 -9.97 21.19 -16.60
CA TRP A 90 -10.68 20.15 -15.86
C TRP A 90 -11.46 20.70 -14.66
N VAL A 91 -10.94 21.71 -13.96
CA VAL A 91 -11.71 22.43 -12.94
C VAL A 91 -12.93 23.09 -13.55
N ARG A 92 -12.78 23.74 -14.71
CA ARG A 92 -13.92 24.32 -15.43
C ARG A 92 -14.94 23.27 -15.86
N HIS A 93 -14.50 22.06 -16.23
CA HIS A 93 -15.39 20.95 -16.55
C HIS A 93 -16.34 20.62 -15.38
N LEU A 94 -15.84 20.61 -14.15
CA LEU A 94 -16.65 20.43 -12.94
C LEU A 94 -17.58 21.62 -12.69
N GLN A 95 -17.06 22.85 -12.80
CA GLN A 95 -17.84 24.08 -12.58
C GLN A 95 -19.00 24.25 -13.57
N LEU A 96 -18.94 23.62 -14.74
CA LEU A 96 -20.04 23.56 -15.71
C LEU A 96 -21.13 22.53 -15.34
N GLY A 97 -21.04 21.90 -14.17
CA GLY A 97 -22.06 21.01 -13.62
C GLY A 97 -21.85 19.52 -13.87
N ASN A 98 -20.70 19.12 -14.43
CA ASN A 98 -20.38 17.71 -14.60
C ASN A 98 -20.01 17.07 -13.25
N SER A 99 -20.38 15.80 -13.05
CA SER A 99 -20.01 15.10 -11.82
C SER A 99 -18.50 14.82 -11.77
N ARG A 100 -18.00 14.51 -10.56
CA ARG A 100 -16.62 14.05 -10.37
C ARG A 100 -16.36 12.74 -11.11
N GLY A 101 -17.31 11.81 -11.05
CA GLY A 101 -17.22 10.55 -11.78
C GLY A 101 -17.14 10.75 -13.30
N ASP A 102 -17.98 11.61 -13.87
CA ASP A 102 -17.97 11.91 -15.31
C ASP A 102 -16.67 12.60 -15.73
N THR A 103 -16.20 13.54 -14.91
CA THR A 103 -14.92 14.24 -15.15
C THR A 103 -13.74 13.27 -15.16
N LEU A 104 -13.69 12.33 -14.21
CA LEU A 104 -12.63 11.31 -14.16
C LEU A 104 -12.65 10.39 -15.37
N VAL A 105 -13.83 9.88 -15.75
CA VAL A 105 -13.94 9.01 -16.94
C VAL A 105 -13.57 9.78 -18.20
N LYS A 106 -13.97 11.06 -18.32
CA LYS A 106 -13.59 11.90 -19.45
C LYS A 106 -12.08 12.12 -19.51
N LEU A 107 -11.44 12.29 -18.36
CA LEU A 107 -9.98 12.41 -18.27
C LEU A 107 -9.29 11.11 -18.70
N PHE A 108 -9.81 9.92 -18.34
CA PHE A 108 -9.30 8.66 -18.88
C PHE A 108 -9.38 8.58 -20.41
N GLU A 109 -10.51 8.98 -21.00
CA GLU A 109 -10.66 9.01 -22.47
C GLU A 109 -9.59 9.90 -23.12
N VAL A 110 -9.38 11.11 -22.57
CA VAL A 110 -8.38 12.05 -23.09
C VAL A 110 -6.96 11.51 -22.91
N ALA A 111 -6.62 11.04 -21.71
CA ALA A 111 -5.29 10.53 -21.36
C ALA A 111 -4.89 9.27 -22.17
N THR A 112 -5.87 8.46 -22.58
CA THR A 112 -5.64 7.23 -23.37
C THR A 112 -5.84 7.43 -24.88
N SER A 113 -6.19 8.64 -25.32
CA SER A 113 -6.32 8.98 -26.74
C SER A 113 -5.01 8.78 -27.50
N ALA A 114 -5.09 8.54 -28.82
CA ALA A 114 -3.90 8.38 -29.65
C ALA A 114 -3.01 9.65 -29.63
N ALA A 115 -3.63 10.83 -29.61
CA ALA A 115 -2.92 12.10 -29.52
C ALA A 115 -2.17 12.26 -28.19
N ALA A 116 -2.81 11.96 -27.06
CA ALA A 116 -2.16 12.04 -25.75
C ALA A 116 -1.01 11.03 -25.62
N ARG A 117 -1.21 9.79 -26.11
CA ARG A 117 -0.17 8.77 -26.14
C ARG A 117 1.02 9.14 -27.02
N ALA A 118 0.77 9.81 -28.14
CA ALA A 118 1.84 10.30 -29.01
C ALA A 118 2.58 11.50 -28.39
N ALA A 119 1.87 12.37 -27.68
CA ALA A 119 2.44 13.54 -27.02
C ALA A 119 3.29 13.17 -25.79
N ASP A 120 2.89 12.15 -25.03
CA ASP A 120 3.58 11.72 -23.81
C ASP A 120 3.51 10.18 -23.64
N PRO A 121 4.31 9.43 -24.41
CA PRO A 121 4.28 7.97 -24.39
C PRO A 121 4.74 7.38 -23.04
N VAL A 122 5.60 8.08 -22.30
CA VAL A 122 6.10 7.63 -21.00
C VAL A 122 5.02 7.73 -19.94
N ALA A 123 4.29 8.85 -19.86
CA ALA A 123 3.18 9.00 -18.93
C ALA A 123 2.06 8.00 -19.26
N ALA A 124 1.73 7.85 -20.55
CA ALA A 124 0.73 6.88 -21.00
C ALA A 124 1.10 5.44 -20.63
N GLN A 125 2.33 5.01 -20.88
CA GLN A 125 2.78 3.67 -20.52
C GLN A 125 2.85 3.48 -19.01
N THR A 126 3.25 4.51 -18.26
CA THR A 126 3.25 4.46 -16.79
C THR A 126 1.83 4.24 -16.25
N PHE A 127 0.83 4.96 -16.75
CA PHE A 127 -0.55 4.78 -16.31
C PHE A 127 -1.12 3.40 -16.71
N ALA A 128 -0.77 2.91 -17.91
CA ALA A 128 -1.12 1.56 -18.33
C ALA A 128 -0.50 0.49 -17.40
N ASN A 129 0.79 0.60 -17.10
CA ASN A 129 1.48 -0.32 -16.19
C ASN A 129 0.91 -0.28 -14.78
N LYS A 130 0.60 0.93 -14.25
CA LYS A 130 -0.06 1.10 -12.94
C LYS A 130 -1.44 0.43 -12.92
N THR A 131 -2.22 0.58 -13.98
CA THR A 131 -3.53 -0.08 -14.11
C THR A 131 -3.40 -1.59 -14.12
N GLU A 132 -2.45 -2.12 -14.89
CA GLU A 132 -2.24 -3.57 -15.00
C GLU A 132 -1.73 -4.17 -13.69
N ILE A 133 -0.73 -3.57 -13.05
CA ILE A 133 -0.23 -4.07 -11.78
C ILE A 133 -1.28 -3.95 -10.66
N SER A 134 -2.13 -2.91 -10.70
CA SER A 134 -3.25 -2.75 -9.78
C SER A 134 -4.23 -3.92 -9.88
N ALA A 135 -4.61 -4.33 -11.10
CA ALA A 135 -5.47 -5.49 -11.30
C ALA A 135 -4.77 -6.80 -10.90
N TYR A 136 -3.48 -6.93 -11.24
CA TYR A 136 -2.68 -8.11 -10.90
C TYR A 136 -2.55 -8.31 -9.38
N MET A 137 -2.33 -7.24 -8.63
CA MET A 137 -2.24 -7.28 -7.17
C MET A 137 -3.55 -7.76 -6.53
N ALA A 138 -4.70 -7.31 -7.04
CA ALA A 138 -6.01 -7.76 -6.57
C ALA A 138 -6.25 -9.26 -6.82
N GLN A 139 -5.70 -9.81 -7.91
CA GLN A 139 -5.81 -11.24 -8.22
C GLN A 139 -4.95 -12.10 -7.29
N LYS A 140 -3.85 -11.55 -6.78
CA LYS A 140 -2.84 -12.29 -6.01
C LYS A 140 -3.02 -12.16 -4.50
N ILE A 141 -3.55 -11.03 -4.03
CA ILE A 141 -3.68 -10.74 -2.62
C ILE A 141 -5.15 -10.47 -2.32
N SER A 142 -5.80 -11.44 -1.66
CA SER A 142 -7.23 -11.39 -1.37
C SER A 142 -7.61 -10.34 -0.36
N GLN A 143 -6.75 -10.07 0.63
CA GLN A 143 -7.03 -9.14 1.74
C GLN A 143 -5.77 -8.36 2.12
N ILE A 144 -5.98 -7.16 2.68
CA ILE A 144 -4.90 -6.33 3.20
C ILE A 144 -4.55 -6.80 4.61
N ALA A 145 -3.26 -7.01 4.85
CA ALA A 145 -2.75 -7.27 6.19
C ALA A 145 -3.03 -6.09 7.12
N GLN A 146 -3.30 -6.36 8.39
CA GLN A 146 -3.43 -5.32 9.40
C GLN A 146 -2.06 -5.08 10.05
N ASN A 147 -1.79 -3.82 10.40
CA ASN A 147 -0.65 -3.47 11.24
C ASN A 147 -0.93 -3.80 12.72
N ASN A 148 0.06 -3.56 13.58
CA ASN A 148 0.02 -3.86 15.02
C ASN A 148 -1.10 -3.16 15.80
N SER A 149 -1.81 -2.20 15.20
CA SER A 149 -2.96 -1.51 15.80
C SER A 149 -4.31 -1.98 15.24
N GLY A 150 -4.32 -3.04 14.43
CA GLY A 150 -5.53 -3.53 13.76
C GLY A 150 -5.97 -2.70 12.55
N ASN A 151 -5.19 -1.68 12.16
CA ASN A 151 -5.47 -0.86 10.99
C ASN A 151 -4.94 -1.55 9.74
N TYR A 152 -5.66 -1.47 8.63
CA TYR A 152 -5.18 -1.98 7.35
C TYR A 152 -3.87 -1.31 6.93
N ASP A 153 -2.85 -2.11 6.65
CA ASP A 153 -1.58 -1.63 6.12
C ASP A 153 -1.65 -1.50 4.59
N TYR A 154 -2.01 -0.30 4.15
CA TYR A 154 -2.06 0.05 2.73
C TYR A 154 -0.67 0.29 2.11
N THR A 155 0.40 0.31 2.92
CA THR A 155 1.73 0.75 2.48
C THR A 155 2.25 -0.06 1.30
N PRO A 156 2.21 -1.42 1.30
CA PRO A 156 2.69 -2.20 0.15
C PRO A 156 1.89 -1.92 -1.13
N PHE A 157 0.58 -1.72 -1.00
CA PHE A 157 -0.32 -1.45 -2.13
C PHE A 157 -0.12 -0.05 -2.71
N GLN A 158 0.21 0.93 -1.87
CA GLN A 158 0.57 2.27 -2.29
C GLN A 158 1.96 2.27 -2.94
N GLU A 159 2.91 1.58 -2.34
CA GLU A 159 4.30 1.54 -2.79
C GLU A 159 4.45 0.87 -4.16
N ILE A 160 3.73 -0.22 -4.41
CA ILE A 160 3.66 -0.84 -5.74
C ILE A 160 3.20 0.19 -6.78
N ILE A 161 2.09 0.91 -6.55
CA ILE A 161 1.63 1.91 -7.54
C ILE A 161 2.58 3.10 -7.65
N ARG A 162 3.13 3.58 -6.53
CA ARG A 162 4.05 4.72 -6.49
C ARG A 162 5.33 4.45 -7.27
N THR A 163 5.86 3.23 -7.19
CA THR A 163 7.14 2.86 -7.81
C THR A 163 7.00 2.27 -9.21
N THR A 164 5.78 1.95 -9.66
CA THR A 164 5.54 1.54 -11.05
C THR A 164 5.74 2.71 -12.01
N ASN A 165 6.55 2.46 -13.04
CA ASN A 165 6.87 3.39 -14.13
C ASN A 165 6.67 2.70 -15.50
N SER A 166 7.12 3.35 -16.57
CA SER A 166 6.91 2.86 -17.94
C SER A 166 7.67 1.59 -18.31
N THR A 167 8.67 1.14 -17.52
CA THR A 167 9.57 0.04 -17.90
C THR A 167 9.63 -1.12 -16.90
N ASN A 168 9.15 -0.95 -15.66
CA ASN A 168 9.38 -1.93 -14.58
C ASN A 168 8.21 -2.88 -14.27
N LEU A 169 7.25 -3.05 -15.19
CA LEU A 169 6.06 -3.86 -14.92
C LEU A 169 6.39 -5.30 -14.49
N THR A 170 7.38 -5.94 -15.13
CA THR A 170 7.81 -7.30 -14.78
C THR A 170 8.36 -7.38 -13.35
N GLU A 171 9.21 -6.42 -12.96
CA GLU A 171 9.77 -6.34 -11.60
C GLU A 171 8.67 -6.12 -10.55
N GLN A 172 7.69 -5.28 -10.88
CA GLN A 172 6.57 -5.01 -9.98
C GLN A 172 5.65 -6.23 -9.83
N LYS A 173 5.45 -7.02 -10.89
CA LYS A 173 4.73 -8.31 -10.80
C LYS A 173 5.47 -9.28 -9.89
N ALA A 174 6.80 -9.38 -10.00
CA ALA A 174 7.60 -10.21 -9.11
C ALA A 174 7.48 -9.77 -7.64
N ARG A 175 7.45 -8.45 -7.38
CA ARG A 175 7.20 -7.92 -6.03
C ARG A 175 5.80 -8.25 -5.51
N VAL A 176 4.77 -8.18 -6.35
CA VAL A 176 3.42 -8.61 -5.98
C VAL A 176 3.36 -10.10 -5.68
N ASP A 177 4.01 -10.95 -6.48
CA ASP A 177 4.11 -12.39 -6.23
C ASP A 177 4.80 -12.68 -4.88
N GLN A 178 5.87 -11.95 -4.57
CA GLN A 178 6.55 -12.06 -3.28
C GLN A 178 5.62 -11.67 -2.13
N LEU A 179 4.90 -10.55 -2.24
CA LEU A 179 3.93 -10.12 -1.22
C LEU A 179 2.81 -11.15 -1.03
N ALA A 180 2.29 -11.74 -2.11
CA ALA A 180 1.27 -12.79 -2.04
C ALA A 180 1.81 -14.10 -1.41
N ASN A 181 3.11 -14.34 -1.55
CA ASN A 181 3.82 -15.46 -0.94
C ASN A 181 4.54 -15.06 0.36
N THR A 182 4.05 -14.03 1.06
CA THR A 182 4.52 -13.65 2.39
C THR A 182 3.42 -13.90 3.43
N ALA A 183 3.78 -14.48 4.56
CA ALA A 183 2.93 -14.57 5.74
C ALA A 183 3.32 -13.46 6.73
N TYR A 184 2.33 -12.84 7.37
CA TYR A 184 2.56 -11.74 8.30
C TYR A 184 2.11 -12.14 9.69
N HIS A 185 2.99 -11.96 10.66
CA HIS A 185 2.71 -12.18 12.08
C HIS A 185 2.89 -10.86 12.82
N THR A 186 1.90 -10.54 13.64
CA THR A 186 1.94 -9.39 14.54
C THR A 186 2.00 -9.92 15.94
N LEU A 187 3.08 -9.59 16.65
CA LEU A 187 3.21 -9.96 18.06
C LEU A 187 2.28 -9.09 18.91
N THR A 188 1.86 -9.65 20.05
CA THR A 188 0.93 -9.05 20.99
C THR A 188 1.65 -8.65 22.27
N THR A 189 0.97 -7.97 23.20
CA THR A 189 1.59 -7.65 24.50
C THR A 189 1.68 -8.85 25.45
N GLY A 190 1.10 -9.99 25.07
CA GLY A 190 1.20 -11.24 25.81
C GLY A 190 2.42 -12.06 25.39
N GLU A 191 2.56 -13.25 25.97
CA GLU A 191 3.52 -14.23 25.47
C GLU A 191 3.04 -14.80 24.14
N ASP A 192 3.85 -14.66 23.10
CA ASP A 192 3.52 -15.17 21.77
C ASP A 192 4.23 -16.49 21.47
N THR A 193 3.56 -17.37 20.73
CA THR A 193 4.19 -18.52 20.07
C THR A 193 3.91 -18.44 18.58
N VAL A 194 4.95 -18.06 17.83
CA VAL A 194 4.90 -17.98 16.37
C VAL A 194 5.58 -19.22 15.80
N ASN A 195 4.81 -20.01 15.09
CA ASN A 195 5.32 -21.06 14.21
C ASN A 195 5.09 -20.58 12.77
N GLY A 196 6.15 -20.11 12.14
CA GLY A 196 6.14 -19.64 10.77
C GLY A 196 5.86 -20.76 9.77
N THR A 197 5.82 -20.39 8.50
CA THR A 197 5.27 -21.23 7.45
C THR A 197 6.38 -21.78 6.55
N THR A 198 6.02 -22.17 5.32
CA THR A 198 6.98 -22.44 4.25
C THR A 198 7.16 -21.24 3.32
N LYS A 199 6.49 -20.12 3.62
CA LYS A 199 6.57 -18.85 2.89
C LYS A 199 7.68 -18.00 3.52
N ALA A 200 7.95 -16.84 2.93
CA ALA A 200 8.65 -15.82 3.71
C ALA A 200 7.70 -15.32 4.81
N ASP A 201 8.12 -15.37 6.05
CA ASP A 201 7.37 -14.91 7.21
C ASP A 201 7.93 -13.56 7.68
N VAL A 202 7.06 -12.58 7.82
CA VAL A 202 7.38 -11.25 8.35
C VAL A 202 6.73 -11.11 9.72
N ILE A 203 7.55 -11.14 10.76
CA ILE A 203 7.16 -10.96 12.16
C ILE A 203 7.38 -9.51 12.55
N ASN A 204 6.37 -8.87 13.13
CA ASN A 204 6.44 -7.48 13.58
C ASN A 204 6.26 -7.39 15.09
N GLY A 205 7.21 -6.71 15.75
CA GLY A 205 7.22 -6.52 17.19
C GLY A 205 7.67 -5.11 17.59
N VAL A 206 7.32 -4.71 18.81
CA VAL A 206 7.73 -3.44 19.41
C VAL A 206 8.43 -3.72 20.73
N ILE A 207 9.62 -3.15 20.90
CA ILE A 207 10.40 -3.17 22.14
C ILE A 207 10.19 -1.82 22.84
N SER A 208 9.36 -1.82 23.88
CA SER A 208 8.95 -0.63 24.64
C SER A 208 9.01 -0.86 26.14
N SER A 209 9.29 0.23 26.89
CA SER A 209 9.13 0.22 28.35
C SER A 209 7.67 0.36 28.77
N VAL A 210 6.78 0.73 27.85
CA VAL A 210 5.34 0.84 28.08
C VAL A 210 4.71 -0.54 27.82
N VAL A 211 4.25 -1.20 28.89
CA VAL A 211 3.72 -2.58 28.83
C VAL A 211 2.61 -2.74 27.78
N SER A 212 1.72 -1.77 27.64
CA SER A 212 0.63 -1.81 26.65
C SER A 212 1.09 -1.62 25.20
N GLN A 213 2.39 -1.40 24.97
CA GLN A 213 3.00 -1.23 23.64
C GLN A 213 4.12 -2.23 23.39
N ASN A 214 4.66 -2.88 24.43
CA ASN A 214 5.73 -3.86 24.28
C ASN A 214 5.12 -5.14 23.74
N THR A 215 5.48 -5.51 22.51
CA THR A 215 5.00 -6.73 21.88
C THR A 215 6.10 -7.71 21.51
N PHE A 216 7.37 -7.34 21.67
CA PHE A 216 8.48 -8.29 21.56
C PHE A 216 9.07 -8.51 22.94
N ASN A 217 8.63 -9.59 23.59
CA ASN A 217 8.91 -9.94 24.97
C ASN A 217 10.01 -11.01 25.09
N PRO A 218 10.80 -11.02 26.18
CA PRO A 218 11.78 -12.07 26.46
C PRO A 218 11.23 -13.50 26.58
N GLU A 219 9.91 -13.65 26.67
CA GLU A 219 9.18 -14.91 26.78
C GLU A 219 8.65 -15.43 25.43
N ASP A 220 8.69 -14.62 24.37
CA ASP A 220 8.14 -15.00 23.06
C ASP A 220 8.92 -16.14 22.42
N LYS A 221 8.21 -17.10 21.83
CA LYS A 221 8.78 -18.27 21.14
C LYS A 221 8.53 -18.14 19.66
N ILE A 222 9.52 -17.67 18.93
CA ILE A 222 9.40 -17.34 17.52
C ILE A 222 10.31 -18.27 16.71
N ASP A 223 9.67 -19.06 15.87
CA ASP A 223 10.29 -19.90 14.86
C ASP A 223 9.79 -19.43 13.49
N GLY A 224 10.65 -18.87 12.63
CA GLY A 224 10.24 -18.40 11.30
C GLY A 224 9.88 -19.53 10.33
N GLY A 225 10.27 -20.77 10.64
CA GLY A 225 9.95 -21.92 9.82
C GLY A 225 10.92 -22.08 8.65
N SER A 226 10.38 -22.25 7.44
CA SER A 226 11.16 -22.34 6.21
C SER A 226 10.83 -21.15 5.33
N GLY A 227 11.84 -20.47 4.82
CA GLY A 227 11.63 -19.26 4.06
C GLY A 227 12.88 -18.39 4.13
N GLU A 228 12.74 -17.16 3.68
CA GLU A 228 13.68 -16.10 4.06
C GLU A 228 12.91 -15.17 4.98
N ASP A 229 13.07 -15.39 6.27
CA ASP A 229 12.17 -14.86 7.28
C ASP A 229 12.75 -13.58 7.90
N THR A 230 11.85 -12.69 8.30
CA THR A 230 12.21 -11.34 8.75
C THR A 230 11.51 -10.98 10.05
N LEU A 231 12.26 -10.57 11.06
CA LEU A 231 11.74 -9.86 12.23
C LEU A 231 11.96 -8.35 12.06
N ASN A 232 10.88 -7.58 12.07
CA ASN A 232 10.92 -6.13 12.21
C ASN A 232 10.63 -5.76 13.67
N ALA A 233 11.60 -5.12 14.33
CA ALA A 233 11.46 -4.66 15.71
C ALA A 233 11.69 -3.15 15.82
N VAL A 234 10.64 -2.44 16.24
CA VAL A 234 10.72 -1.00 16.58
C VAL A 234 11.13 -0.85 18.03
N MET A 235 12.18 -0.09 18.31
CA MET A 235 12.79 0.03 19.63
C MET A 235 12.62 1.43 20.21
N THR A 236 12.03 1.50 21.41
CA THR A 236 12.04 2.69 22.27
C THR A 236 12.80 2.43 23.60
N THR A 237 13.03 1.17 23.94
CA THR A 237 13.90 0.72 25.04
C THR A 237 14.89 -0.36 24.57
N ASN A 238 15.79 -0.79 25.46
CA ASN A 238 16.72 -1.88 25.18
C ASN A 238 16.00 -3.24 25.23
N PHE A 239 16.39 -4.16 24.35
CA PHE A 239 16.04 -5.56 24.48
C PHE A 239 17.21 -6.29 25.15
N ASN A 240 16.96 -6.90 26.31
CA ASN A 240 18.00 -7.52 27.14
C ASN A 240 18.26 -8.99 26.80
N GLY A 241 17.59 -9.52 25.76
CA GLY A 241 17.67 -10.92 25.35
C GLY A 241 16.48 -11.73 25.86
N PHE A 242 16.33 -12.94 25.34
CA PHE A 242 15.30 -13.87 25.79
C PHE A 242 15.67 -14.50 27.14
N SER A 243 14.68 -14.63 28.04
CA SER A 243 14.81 -15.29 29.35
C SER A 243 14.03 -16.60 29.46
N GLY A 244 13.03 -16.80 28.60
CA GLY A 244 12.26 -18.04 28.50
C GLY A 244 11.74 -18.34 27.08
N GLY A 245 11.91 -17.38 26.18
CA GLY A 245 11.59 -17.47 24.76
C GLY A 245 12.82 -17.78 23.88
N TYR A 246 12.65 -17.57 22.58
CA TYR A 246 13.70 -17.69 21.57
C TYR A 246 13.30 -17.04 20.25
N LEU A 247 14.30 -16.74 19.42
CA LEU A 247 14.14 -16.42 18.00
C LEU A 247 15.00 -17.38 17.18
N ARG A 248 14.39 -18.20 16.34
CA ARG A 248 15.11 -19.15 15.46
C ARG A 248 14.50 -19.20 14.08
N ASN A 249 15.29 -19.66 13.11
CA ASN A 249 14.90 -19.70 11.69
C ASN A 249 14.35 -18.36 11.21
N VAL A 250 14.97 -17.27 11.65
CA VAL A 250 14.70 -15.92 11.16
C VAL A 250 16.02 -15.37 10.68
N GLU A 251 16.18 -15.23 9.37
CA GLU A 251 17.46 -14.87 8.76
C GLU A 251 17.71 -13.36 8.82
N ASN A 252 16.65 -12.56 8.80
CA ASN A 252 16.73 -11.12 8.68
C ASN A 252 16.16 -10.42 9.93
N LEU A 253 16.96 -9.56 10.56
CA LEU A 253 16.54 -8.70 11.66
C LEU A 253 16.60 -7.23 11.25
N ASN A 254 15.46 -6.56 11.25
CA ASN A 254 15.37 -5.12 11.03
C ASN A 254 15.08 -4.43 12.37
N LEU A 255 16.03 -3.63 12.84
CA LEU A 255 15.89 -2.83 14.04
C LEU A 255 15.66 -1.37 13.67
N THR A 256 14.59 -0.77 14.19
CA THR A 256 14.32 0.66 14.02
C THR A 256 14.36 1.36 15.38
N ASN A 257 15.39 2.18 15.63
CA ASN A 257 15.44 3.02 16.83
C ASN A 257 14.49 4.20 16.65
N ASN A 258 13.37 4.19 17.38
CA ASN A 258 12.40 5.28 17.37
C ASN A 258 12.54 6.14 18.65
N SER A 259 13.78 6.44 19.02
CA SER A 259 14.09 7.26 20.18
C SER A 259 15.31 8.13 19.90
N GLY A 260 15.39 9.31 20.53
CA GLY A 260 16.57 10.18 20.44
C GLY A 260 17.79 9.69 21.24
N THR A 261 17.83 8.42 21.62
CA THR A 261 18.89 7.84 22.47
C THR A 261 19.35 6.50 21.93
N ARG A 262 20.60 6.13 22.19
CA ARG A 262 21.15 4.83 21.81
C ARG A 262 20.34 3.69 22.43
N LYS A 263 20.09 2.64 21.65
CA LYS A 263 19.50 1.37 22.11
C LYS A 263 20.45 0.20 21.95
N VAL A 264 20.19 -0.84 22.73
CA VAL A 264 20.91 -2.11 22.72
C VAL A 264 19.92 -3.23 22.48
N PHE A 265 20.25 -4.10 21.53
CA PHE A 265 19.58 -5.37 21.30
C PHE A 265 20.56 -6.48 21.70
N ASN A 266 20.28 -7.18 22.78
CA ASN A 266 21.02 -8.37 23.18
C ASN A 266 20.41 -9.59 22.48
N ALA A 267 21.23 -10.33 21.74
CA ALA A 267 20.82 -11.48 20.93
C ALA A 267 20.85 -12.81 21.71
N GLU A 268 20.89 -12.78 23.04
CA GLU A 268 20.72 -13.99 23.87
C GLU A 268 19.40 -14.69 23.50
N GLY A 269 19.47 -15.99 23.19
CA GLY A 269 18.33 -16.79 22.71
C GLY A 269 17.97 -16.60 21.23
N VAL A 270 18.82 -15.95 20.44
CA VAL A 270 18.65 -15.79 18.99
C VAL A 270 19.59 -16.71 18.21
N GLU A 271 19.04 -17.48 17.28
CA GLU A 271 19.76 -18.43 16.43
C GLU A 271 19.46 -18.21 14.94
N GLY A 272 20.45 -18.44 14.08
CA GLY A 272 20.24 -18.50 12.62
C GLY A 272 20.20 -17.15 11.88
N LEU A 273 20.38 -16.02 12.57
CA LEU A 273 20.47 -14.70 11.91
C LEU A 273 21.60 -14.66 10.87
N ARG A 274 21.28 -14.12 9.69
CA ARG A 274 22.22 -13.91 8.58
C ARG A 274 22.44 -12.43 8.29
N LYS A 275 21.40 -11.61 8.46
CA LYS A 275 21.42 -10.18 8.13
C LYS A 275 20.78 -9.36 9.24
N VAL A 276 21.45 -8.29 9.63
CA VAL A 276 20.91 -7.29 10.55
C VAL A 276 20.93 -5.93 9.85
N ASN A 277 19.78 -5.29 9.75
CA ASN A 277 19.64 -3.93 9.28
C ASN A 277 19.26 -3.04 10.46
N ILE A 278 19.94 -1.91 10.60
CA ILE A 278 19.69 -0.94 11.67
C ILE A 278 19.33 0.38 11.00
N GLY A 279 18.17 0.92 11.37
CA GLY A 279 17.67 2.23 10.97
C GLY A 279 17.06 2.98 12.14
N GLY A 280 16.60 4.20 11.89
CA GLY A 280 16.07 5.11 12.92
C GLY A 280 16.59 6.53 12.72
N ASP A 281 15.96 7.47 13.42
CA ASP A 281 16.35 8.89 13.44
C ASP A 281 17.58 9.14 14.36
#